data_AF-A0A061S924-F1
#
_entry.id   AF-A0A061S924-F1
#
_cell.length_a   1.000
_cell.length_b   1.000
_cell.length_c   1.000
_cell.angle_alpha   90.00
_cell.angle_beta   90.00
_cell.angle_gamma   90.00
#
_symmetry.space_group_name_H-M   'P 1'
#
loop_
_entity.id
_entity.type
_entity.pdbx_description
1 polymer ?
#
loop_
_entity_poly.entity_id
_entity_poly.type
_entity_poly.pdbx_seq_one_letter_code
_entity_poly.pdbx_strand_id
1 'polypeptide(L)'
;PDLEGSGDDTELDDVYLLAKAYFDCKEYRRAHSHLKGKNSARSKFLRCYSIYLAGVKQQEEERIEKSGPLGKADASNTELEGLELELQREYEQGTADGFSLYVYGLVLIDKERTQDAVEVLRASVSSYPCNWSAWQALIGICRDRGGASGIDLPQHWTAGFFQAALCLELQSDAEGLERLQVPSALCDLS
;
A
#
# COMPACT_ATOMS: atom_id res chain seq x y z
N PRO A 1 -8.44 44.88 -12.39
CA PRO A 1 -7.99 43.65 -13.04
C PRO A 1 -7.32 42.74 -12.00
N ASP A 2 -8.19 42.15 -11.20
CA ASP A 2 -8.14 40.84 -10.54
C ASP A 2 -6.75 40.20 -10.34
N LEU A 3 -6.28 40.32 -9.10
CA LEU A 3 -5.25 39.47 -8.49
C LEU A 3 -5.97 38.35 -7.71
N GLU A 4 -6.67 37.47 -8.42
CA GLU A 4 -7.20 36.22 -7.86
C GLU A 4 -6.41 35.06 -8.48
N GLY A 5 -5.39 34.56 -7.77
CA GLY A 5 -4.57 33.46 -8.28
C GLY A 5 -3.55 32.84 -7.32
N SER A 6 -3.49 33.24 -6.05
CA SER A 6 -2.51 32.67 -5.09
C SER A 6 -3.12 31.99 -3.87
N GLY A 7 -4.46 31.95 -3.74
CA GLY A 7 -5.15 31.37 -2.58
C GLY A 7 -5.30 29.85 -2.62
N ASP A 8 -5.53 29.29 -3.81
CA ASP A 8 -5.93 27.88 -3.96
C ASP A 8 -4.77 26.91 -3.62
N ASP A 9 -3.54 27.22 -4.02
CA ASP A 9 -2.37 26.37 -3.72
C ASP A 9 -1.99 26.36 -2.24
N THR A 10 -2.14 27.48 -1.53
CA THR A 10 -1.85 27.57 -0.09
C THR A 10 -2.94 26.86 0.72
N GLU A 11 -4.21 27.04 0.36
CA GLU A 11 -5.32 26.35 1.00
C GLU A 11 -5.28 24.82 0.77
N LEU A 12 -4.85 24.38 -0.41
CA LEU A 12 -4.61 22.96 -0.69
C LEU A 12 -3.55 22.36 0.23
N ASP A 13 -2.47 23.10 0.53
CA ASP A 13 -1.40 22.67 1.43
C ASP A 13 -1.86 22.67 2.90
N ASP A 14 -2.62 23.69 3.33
CA ASP A 14 -3.19 23.77 4.68
C ASP A 14 -4.16 22.61 4.98
N VAL A 15 -5.04 22.29 4.03
CA VAL A 15 -5.97 21.16 4.16
C VAL A 15 -5.21 19.84 4.23
N TYR A 16 -4.16 19.68 3.41
CA TYR A 16 -3.31 18.49 3.47
C TYR A 16 -2.60 18.36 4.82
N LEU A 17 -2.02 19.46 5.32
CA LEU A 17 -1.31 19.48 6.61
C LEU A 17 -2.25 19.16 7.78
N LEU A 18 -3.46 19.72 7.78
CA LEU A 18 -4.49 19.41 8.78
C LEU A 18 -4.89 17.93 8.73
N ALA A 19 -5.15 17.39 7.53
CA ALA A 19 -5.47 15.98 7.37
C ALA A 19 -4.32 15.07 7.81
N LYS A 20 -3.08 15.47 7.55
CA LYS A 20 -1.89 14.76 7.99
C LYS A 20 -1.76 14.76 9.52
N ALA A 21 -2.07 15.87 10.19
CA ALA A 21 -2.11 15.92 11.66
C ALA A 21 -3.17 14.95 12.22
N TYR A 22 -4.38 14.89 11.64
CA TYR A 22 -5.38 13.89 12.03
C TYR A 22 -4.90 12.46 11.80
N PHE A 23 -4.23 12.21 10.66
CA PHE A 23 -3.66 10.91 10.35
C PHE A 23 -2.62 10.48 11.40
N ASP A 24 -1.73 11.39 11.80
CA ASP A 24 -0.70 11.13 12.80
C ASP A 24 -1.28 10.86 14.19
N CYS A 25 -2.43 11.45 14.52
CA CYS A 25 -3.22 11.14 15.71
C CYS A 25 -4.05 9.85 15.59
N LYS A 26 -3.91 9.08 14.50
CA LYS A 26 -4.71 7.88 14.18
C LYS A 26 -6.22 8.14 14.05
N GLU A 27 -6.61 9.39 13.77
CA GLU A 27 -7.98 9.80 13.51
C GLU A 27 -8.31 9.69 12.01
N TYR A 28 -8.19 8.47 11.49
CA TYR A 28 -8.17 8.23 10.04
C TYR A 28 -9.45 8.66 9.30
N ARG A 29 -10.64 8.47 9.89
CA ARG A 29 -11.91 8.91 9.27
C ARG A 29 -11.98 10.43 9.12
N ARG A 30 -11.38 11.19 10.05
CA ARG A 30 -11.29 12.65 9.98
C ARG A 30 -10.32 13.09 8.90
N ALA A 31 -9.14 12.45 8.83
CA ALA A 31 -8.16 12.69 7.77
C ALA A 31 -8.78 12.46 6.38
N HIS A 32 -9.45 11.33 6.19
CA HIS A 32 -10.19 11.02 4.96
C HIS A 32 -11.22 12.11 4.61
N SER A 33 -12.05 12.52 5.58
CA SER A 33 -13.13 13.47 5.36
C SER A 33 -12.64 14.85 4.90
N HIS A 34 -11.53 15.34 5.45
CA HIS A 34 -10.96 16.64 5.06
C HIS A 34 -10.31 16.64 3.67
N LEU A 35 -9.91 15.46 3.17
CA LEU A 35 -9.30 15.31 1.85
C LEU A 35 -10.31 14.98 0.74
N LYS A 36 -11.61 14.90 1.04
CA LYS A 36 -12.64 14.64 0.02
C LYS A 36 -12.62 15.72 -1.07
N GLY A 37 -12.64 15.28 -2.33
CA GLY A 37 -12.63 16.17 -3.49
C GLY A 37 -11.25 16.75 -3.83
N LYS A 38 -10.19 16.43 -3.09
CA LYS A 38 -8.83 16.84 -3.41
C LYS A 38 -8.19 15.83 -4.37
N ASN A 39 -7.68 16.34 -5.49
CA ASN A 39 -7.20 15.51 -6.62
C ASN A 39 -5.68 15.40 -6.72
N SER A 40 -4.92 16.07 -5.85
CA SER A 40 -3.46 15.91 -5.83
C SER A 40 -3.09 14.46 -5.49
N ALA A 41 -2.02 13.93 -6.09
CA ALA A 41 -1.57 12.56 -5.85
C ALA A 41 -1.36 12.26 -4.34
N ARG A 42 -0.72 13.19 -3.63
CA ARG A 42 -0.45 13.08 -2.18
C ARG A 42 -1.73 13.09 -1.35
N SER A 43 -2.68 13.96 -1.66
CA SER A 43 -3.97 14.03 -0.97
C SER A 43 -4.82 12.81 -1.25
N LYS A 44 -4.86 12.33 -2.50
CA LYS A 44 -5.58 11.10 -2.87
C LYS A 44 -5.02 9.89 -2.14
N PHE A 45 -3.70 9.69 -2.18
CA PHE A 45 -3.06 8.60 -1.43
C PHE A 45 -3.39 8.68 0.06
N LEU A 46 -3.16 9.83 0.70
CA LEU A 46 -3.41 9.98 2.14
C LEU A 46 -4.89 9.71 2.49
N ARG A 47 -5.84 10.17 1.66
CA ARG A 47 -7.28 9.92 1.83
C ARG A 47 -7.64 8.45 1.72
N CYS A 48 -7.16 7.78 0.67
CA CYS A 48 -7.43 6.36 0.40
C CYS A 48 -6.78 5.48 1.46
N TYR A 49 -5.54 5.77 1.83
CA TYR A 49 -4.82 5.03 2.86
C TYR A 49 -5.42 5.26 4.27
N SER A 50 -5.88 6.48 4.56
CA SER A 50 -6.59 6.76 5.82
C SER A 50 -7.84 5.89 5.94
N ILE A 51 -8.71 5.86 4.93
CA ILE A 51 -9.95 5.11 5.05
C ILE A 51 -9.71 3.59 5.10
N TYR A 52 -8.69 3.11 4.36
CA TYR A 52 -8.21 1.73 4.49
C TYR A 52 -7.83 1.40 5.95
N LEU A 53 -6.95 2.21 6.57
CA LEU A 53 -6.51 2.00 7.96
C LEU A 53 -7.64 2.15 8.98
N ALA A 54 -8.62 3.00 8.72
CA ALA A 54 -9.82 3.12 9.56
C ALA A 54 -10.58 1.79 9.62
N GLY A 55 -10.71 1.13 8.48
CA GLY A 55 -11.37 -0.15 8.35
C GLY A 55 -10.57 -1.31 8.95
N VAL A 56 -9.25 -1.34 8.75
CA VAL A 56 -8.36 -2.32 9.42
C VAL A 56 -8.45 -2.18 10.94
N LYS A 57 -8.44 -0.94 11.45
CA LYS A 57 -8.60 -0.65 12.89
C LYS A 57 -9.96 -1.16 13.40
N GLN A 58 -11.04 -0.88 12.67
CA GLN A 58 -12.39 -1.33 13.02
C GLN A 58 -12.48 -2.86 13.08
N GLN A 59 -11.92 -3.54 12.08
CA GLN A 59 -11.90 -5.00 12.01
C GLN A 59 -11.17 -5.60 13.22
N GLU A 60 -10.03 -5.01 13.61
CA GLU A 60 -9.27 -5.45 14.78
C GLU A 60 -10.04 -5.25 16.09
N GLU A 61 -10.64 -4.08 16.27
CA GLU A 61 -11.47 -3.76 17.44
C GLU A 61 -12.63 -4.75 17.58
N GLU A 62 -13.35 -5.02 16.50
CA GLU A 62 -14.45 -5.99 16.48
C GLU A 62 -13.96 -7.42 16.75
N ARG A 63 -12.78 -7.79 16.25
CA ARG A 63 -12.19 -9.11 16.50
C ARG A 63 -11.89 -9.31 17.99
N ILE A 64 -11.36 -8.29 18.66
CA ILE A 64 -11.05 -8.32 20.10
C ILE A 64 -12.34 -8.34 20.93
N GLU A 65 -13.35 -7.54 20.57
CA GLU A 65 -14.63 -7.53 21.29
C GLU A 65 -15.38 -8.87 21.16
N LYS A 66 -15.29 -9.50 19.99
CA LYS A 66 -16.00 -10.76 19.68
C LYS A 66 -15.19 -12.02 20.02
N SER A 67 -13.95 -11.92 20.50
CA SER A 67 -13.12 -13.09 20.89
C SER A 67 -13.57 -13.82 22.17
N GLY A 68 -14.82 -13.61 22.61
CA GLY A 68 -15.45 -14.41 23.66
C GLY A 68 -15.94 -15.78 23.17
N PRO A 69 -16.41 -16.67 24.07
CA PRO A 69 -16.66 -18.10 23.77
C PRO A 69 -17.72 -18.42 22.70
N LEU A 70 -18.42 -17.42 22.15
CA LEU A 70 -19.58 -17.57 21.27
C LEU A 70 -19.50 -16.72 19.97
N GLY A 71 -18.42 -15.97 19.74
CA GLY A 71 -18.35 -15.02 18.62
C GLY A 71 -17.90 -15.64 17.31
N LYS A 72 -18.81 -15.78 16.34
CA LYS A 72 -18.43 -15.96 14.93
C LYS A 72 -17.81 -14.66 14.43
N ALA A 73 -16.54 -14.73 14.03
CA ALA A 73 -15.74 -13.60 13.61
C ALA A 73 -15.90 -13.32 12.10
N ASP A 74 -17.07 -12.84 11.68
CA ASP A 74 -17.19 -12.15 10.38
C ASP A 74 -17.09 -10.65 10.64
N ALA A 75 -15.89 -10.18 10.94
CA ALA A 75 -15.57 -8.75 10.94
C ALA A 75 -15.13 -8.38 9.51
N SER A 76 -16.05 -7.85 8.71
CA SER A 76 -15.76 -7.35 7.37
C SER A 76 -15.58 -5.84 7.39
N ASN A 77 -14.60 -5.36 6.62
CA ASN A 77 -14.32 -3.94 6.51
C ASN A 77 -15.31 -3.29 5.52
N THR A 78 -16.33 -2.61 6.05
CA THR A 78 -17.39 -1.95 5.27
C THR A 78 -16.89 -0.80 4.42
N GLU A 79 -15.73 -0.23 4.74
CA GLU A 79 -15.14 0.90 4.02
C GLU A 79 -14.42 0.45 2.73
N LEU A 80 -14.20 -0.87 2.54
CA LEU A 80 -13.47 -1.41 1.38
C LEU A 80 -14.25 -1.30 0.07
N GLU A 81 -15.57 -1.43 0.08
CA GLU A 81 -16.35 -1.45 -1.18
C GLU A 81 -16.23 -0.14 -1.95
N GLY A 82 -16.37 1.00 -1.25
CA GLY A 82 -16.23 2.32 -1.87
C GLY A 82 -14.79 2.60 -2.33
N LEU A 83 -13.81 2.18 -1.52
CA LEU A 83 -12.39 2.34 -1.82
C LEU A 83 -11.94 1.50 -3.02
N GLU A 84 -12.38 0.23 -3.09
CA GLU A 84 -12.07 -0.68 -4.19
C GLU A 84 -12.60 -0.15 -5.51
N LEU A 85 -13.86 0.31 -5.55
CA LEU A 85 -14.47 0.85 -6.77
C LEU A 85 -13.73 2.07 -7.30
N GLU A 86 -13.27 2.96 -6.41
CA GLU A 86 -12.48 4.13 -6.79
C GLU A 86 -11.11 3.73 -7.36
N LEU A 87 -10.37 2.87 -6.65
CA LEU A 87 -9.02 2.45 -7.05
C LEU A 87 -9.00 1.54 -8.28
N GLN A 88 -9.97 0.64 -8.42
CA GLN A 88 -10.14 -0.21 -9.60
C GLN A 88 -10.36 0.65 -10.85
N ARG A 89 -11.18 1.69 -10.75
CA ARG A 89 -11.40 2.62 -11.87
C ARG A 89 -10.10 3.32 -12.29
N GLU A 90 -9.31 3.83 -11.34
CA GLU A 90 -8.01 4.45 -11.67
C GLU A 90 -7.03 3.45 -12.29
N TYR A 91 -7.06 2.19 -11.84
CA TYR A 91 -6.24 1.11 -12.39
C TYR A 91 -6.61 0.79 -13.85
N GLU A 92 -7.90 0.58 -14.12
CA GLU A 92 -8.42 0.28 -15.46
C GLU A 92 -8.19 1.44 -16.45
N GLN A 93 -8.22 2.68 -15.96
CA GLN A 93 -7.96 3.88 -16.76
C GLN A 93 -6.46 4.15 -16.96
N GLY A 94 -5.57 3.42 -16.28
CA GLY A 94 -4.13 3.65 -16.31
C GLY A 94 -3.69 4.98 -15.69
N THR A 95 -4.50 5.56 -14.81
CA THR A 95 -4.23 6.85 -14.14
C THR A 95 -3.75 6.70 -12.70
N ALA A 96 -3.75 5.48 -12.17
CA ALA A 96 -3.25 5.19 -10.83
C ALA A 96 -1.73 5.35 -10.75
N ASP A 97 -1.25 6.11 -9.76
CA ASP A 97 0.19 6.18 -9.45
C ASP A 97 0.65 4.95 -8.64
N GLY A 98 1.97 4.81 -8.44
CA GLY A 98 2.54 3.70 -7.68
C GLY A 98 1.98 3.55 -6.25
N PHE A 99 1.54 4.64 -5.62
CA PHE A 99 0.98 4.62 -4.26
C PHE A 99 -0.51 4.24 -4.25
N SER A 100 -1.32 4.71 -5.21
CA SER A 100 -2.68 4.24 -5.44
C SER A 100 -2.69 2.74 -5.74
N LEU A 101 -1.79 2.27 -6.61
CA LEU A 101 -1.63 0.84 -6.92
C LEU A 101 -1.26 0.04 -5.68
N TYR A 102 -0.39 0.56 -4.82
CA TYR A 102 -0.05 -0.09 -3.56
C TYR A 102 -1.28 -0.28 -2.66
N VAL A 103 -2.06 0.78 -2.43
CA VAL A 103 -3.28 0.69 -1.61
C VAL A 103 -4.29 -0.27 -2.25
N TYR A 104 -4.43 -0.25 -3.58
CA TYR A 104 -5.33 -1.17 -4.28
C TYR A 104 -4.90 -2.63 -4.10
N GLY A 105 -3.59 -2.89 -4.17
CA GLY A 105 -3.02 -4.21 -3.87
C GLY A 105 -3.35 -4.69 -2.46
N LEU A 106 -3.30 -3.81 -1.45
CA LEU A 106 -3.70 -4.15 -0.07
C LEU A 106 -5.19 -4.51 0.01
N VAL A 107 -6.05 -3.74 -0.65
CA VAL A 107 -7.49 -4.03 -0.71
C VAL A 107 -7.76 -5.41 -1.34
N LEU A 108 -7.04 -5.76 -2.41
CA LEU A 108 -7.16 -7.07 -3.05
C LEU A 108 -6.65 -8.22 -2.16
N ILE A 109 -5.58 -8.00 -1.38
CA ILE A 109 -5.10 -8.96 -0.37
C ILE A 109 -6.19 -9.20 0.68
N ASP A 110 -6.78 -8.15 1.24
CA ASP A 110 -7.82 -8.25 2.27
C ASP A 110 -9.09 -8.95 1.76
N LYS A 111 -9.33 -8.92 0.44
CA LYS A 111 -10.44 -9.63 -0.22
C LYS A 111 -10.05 -11.03 -0.71
N GLU A 112 -8.87 -11.54 -0.34
CA GLU A 112 -8.35 -12.85 -0.74
C GLU A 112 -8.20 -13.03 -2.27
N ARG A 113 -8.15 -11.93 -3.02
CA ARG A 113 -7.95 -11.90 -4.49
C ARG A 113 -6.46 -11.85 -4.82
N THR A 114 -5.74 -12.84 -4.32
CA THR A 114 -4.27 -12.85 -4.29
C THR A 114 -3.62 -12.80 -5.68
N GLN A 115 -4.28 -13.31 -6.72
CA GLN A 115 -3.74 -13.24 -8.10
C GLN A 115 -3.74 -11.82 -8.64
N ASP A 116 -4.89 -11.16 -8.58
CA ASP A 116 -5.04 -9.76 -8.99
C ASP A 116 -4.11 -8.85 -8.17
N ALA A 117 -3.97 -9.13 -6.87
CA ALA A 117 -3.07 -8.39 -5.99
C ALA A 117 -1.61 -8.44 -6.45
N VAL A 118 -1.13 -9.60 -6.93
CA VAL A 118 0.24 -9.72 -7.46
C VAL A 118 0.44 -8.83 -8.68
N GLU A 119 -0.50 -8.83 -9.61
CA GLU A 119 -0.39 -8.02 -10.82
C GLU A 119 -0.37 -6.51 -10.51
N VAL A 120 -1.26 -6.07 -9.63
CA VAL A 120 -1.36 -4.67 -9.20
C VAL A 120 -0.13 -4.25 -8.40
N LEU A 121 0.33 -5.06 -7.44
CA LEU A 121 1.52 -4.73 -6.65
C LEU A 121 2.80 -4.78 -7.49
N ARG A 122 2.89 -5.66 -8.50
CA ARG A 122 3.98 -5.65 -9.48
C ARG A 122 4.00 -4.32 -10.25
N ALA A 123 2.84 -3.82 -10.67
CA ALA A 123 2.73 -2.51 -11.30
C ALA A 123 3.13 -1.38 -10.33
N SER A 124 2.74 -1.47 -9.05
CA SER A 124 3.14 -0.53 -8.00
C SER A 124 4.66 -0.44 -7.84
N VAL A 125 5.34 -1.58 -7.66
CA VAL A 125 6.81 -1.60 -7.48
C VAL A 125 7.56 -1.25 -8.76
N SER A 126 6.95 -1.44 -9.92
CA SER A 126 7.53 -0.98 -11.20
C SER A 126 7.39 0.53 -11.37
N SER A 127 6.29 1.11 -10.90
CA SER A 127 6.06 2.57 -10.93
C SER A 127 6.91 3.32 -9.91
N TYR A 128 7.04 2.78 -8.69
CA TYR A 128 7.87 3.37 -7.64
C TYR A 128 8.65 2.30 -6.86
N PRO A 129 9.81 1.85 -7.39
CA PRO A 129 10.60 0.76 -6.82
C PRO A 129 11.11 1.00 -5.40
N CYS A 130 11.15 2.25 -4.93
CA CYS A 130 11.63 2.60 -3.60
C CYS A 130 10.57 2.48 -2.48
N ASN A 131 9.31 2.17 -2.80
CA ASN A 131 8.30 1.90 -1.76
C ASN A 131 8.46 0.47 -1.24
N TRP A 132 9.24 0.29 -0.18
CA TRP A 132 9.47 -1.03 0.43
C TRP A 132 8.18 -1.71 0.92
N SER A 133 7.17 -0.95 1.35
CA SER A 133 5.91 -1.52 1.84
C SER A 133 5.16 -2.29 0.75
N ALA A 134 5.28 -1.89 -0.53
CA ALA A 134 4.71 -2.64 -1.66
C ALA A 134 5.46 -3.96 -1.90
N TRP A 135 6.79 -3.95 -1.77
CA TRP A 135 7.60 -5.17 -1.82
C TRP A 135 7.29 -6.12 -0.65
N GLN A 136 7.11 -5.61 0.57
CA GLN A 136 6.73 -6.42 1.72
C GLN A 136 5.36 -7.09 1.53
N ALA A 137 4.39 -6.38 0.96
CA ALA A 137 3.10 -6.97 0.61
C ALA A 137 3.26 -8.12 -0.41
N LEU A 138 4.09 -7.92 -1.45
CA LEU A 138 4.43 -8.99 -2.41
C LEU A 138 5.13 -10.18 -1.75
N ILE A 139 6.06 -9.94 -0.81
CA ILE A 139 6.76 -11.00 -0.07
C ILE A 139 5.75 -11.85 0.71
N GLY A 140 4.81 -11.22 1.42
CA GLY A 140 3.76 -11.93 2.14
C GLY A 140 2.97 -12.87 1.23
N ILE A 141 2.54 -12.38 0.06
CA ILE A 141 1.86 -13.20 -0.94
C ILE A 141 2.75 -14.35 -1.45
N CYS A 142 4.01 -14.05 -1.79
CA CYS A 142 4.94 -15.05 -2.35
C CYS A 142 5.27 -16.14 -1.34
N ARG A 143 5.43 -15.78 -0.06
CA ARG A 143 5.65 -16.73 1.03
C ARG A 143 4.50 -17.74 1.10
N ASP A 144 3.26 -17.26 1.10
CA ASP A 144 2.08 -18.12 1.21
C ASP A 144 1.89 -19.01 -0.04
N ARG A 145 2.44 -18.60 -1.18
CA ARG A 145 2.52 -19.40 -2.42
C ARG A 145 3.71 -20.36 -2.49
N GLY A 146 4.68 -20.25 -1.58
CA GLY A 146 5.93 -21.01 -1.61
C GLY A 146 6.96 -20.53 -2.62
N GLY A 147 6.89 -19.26 -3.07
CA GLY A 147 7.89 -18.66 -3.96
C GLY A 147 7.38 -17.51 -4.83
N ALA A 148 8.30 -16.87 -5.55
CA ALA A 148 8.02 -15.78 -6.51
C ALA A 148 8.03 -16.25 -7.99
N SER A 149 7.96 -17.57 -8.23
CA SER A 149 7.98 -18.13 -9.59
C SER A 149 6.86 -17.54 -10.44
N GLY A 150 7.23 -16.98 -11.60
CA GLY A 150 6.27 -16.38 -12.55
C GLY A 150 5.98 -14.89 -12.32
N ILE A 151 6.60 -14.25 -11.33
CA ILE A 151 6.50 -12.80 -11.14
C ILE A 151 7.68 -12.12 -11.85
N ASP A 152 7.36 -11.34 -12.88
CA ASP A 152 8.34 -10.49 -13.55
C ASP A 152 8.58 -9.22 -12.72
N LEU A 153 9.82 -9.00 -12.29
CA LEU A 153 10.18 -7.90 -11.38
C LEU A 153 10.92 -6.79 -12.14
N PRO A 154 10.74 -5.52 -11.74
CA PRO A 154 11.48 -4.42 -12.35
C PRO A 154 12.99 -4.60 -12.15
N GLN A 155 13.77 -4.24 -13.17
CA GLN A 155 15.24 -4.22 -13.09
C GLN A 155 15.71 -3.05 -12.23
N HIS A 156 15.69 -3.24 -10.91
CA HIS A 156 16.06 -2.23 -9.92
C HIS A 156 16.76 -2.88 -8.72
N TRP A 157 17.65 -2.16 -8.04
CA TRP A 157 18.42 -2.71 -6.92
C TRP A 157 17.53 -3.19 -5.76
N THR A 158 16.35 -2.59 -5.57
CA THR A 158 15.37 -3.02 -4.55
C THR A 158 14.81 -4.42 -4.82
N ALA A 159 14.81 -4.89 -6.07
CA ALA A 159 14.44 -6.26 -6.39
C ALA A 159 15.42 -7.29 -5.77
N GLY A 160 16.70 -6.93 -5.62
CA GLY A 160 17.67 -7.77 -4.92
C GLY A 160 17.34 -7.92 -3.43
N PHE A 161 16.93 -6.82 -2.78
CA PHE A 161 16.44 -6.87 -1.39
C PHE A 161 15.16 -7.68 -1.26
N PHE A 162 14.24 -7.57 -2.22
CA PHE A 162 13.04 -8.40 -2.26
C PHE A 162 13.39 -9.90 -2.31
N GLN A 163 14.27 -10.30 -3.22
CA GLN A 163 14.69 -11.70 -3.35
C GLN A 163 15.32 -12.23 -2.07
N ALA A 164 16.23 -11.46 -1.47
CA ALA A 164 16.86 -11.82 -0.20
C ALA A 164 15.83 -11.96 0.93
N ALA A 165 14.94 -10.99 1.09
CA ALA A 165 13.91 -11.02 2.12
C ALA A 165 12.94 -12.19 1.94
N LEU A 166 12.55 -12.51 0.71
CA LEU A 166 11.71 -13.67 0.41
C LEU A 166 12.42 -15.00 0.74
N CYS A 167 13.71 -15.14 0.41
CA CYS A 167 14.47 -16.34 0.76
C CYS A 167 14.51 -16.59 2.27
N LEU A 168 14.66 -15.52 3.07
CA LEU A 168 14.64 -15.59 4.52
C LEU A 168 13.26 -16.03 5.05
N GLU A 169 12.17 -15.49 4.52
CA GLU A 169 10.80 -15.87 4.89
C GLU A 169 10.48 -17.33 4.51
N LEU A 170 11.08 -17.84 3.43
CA LEU A 170 10.93 -19.24 3.00
C LEU A 170 11.86 -20.22 3.75
N GLN A 171 12.63 -19.74 4.74
CA GLN A 171 13.61 -20.54 5.51
C GLN A 171 14.64 -21.28 4.61
N SER A 172 14.93 -20.72 3.44
CA SER A 172 16.03 -21.17 2.57
C SER A 172 17.30 -20.38 2.88
N ASP A 173 17.87 -20.64 4.06
CA ASP A 173 18.94 -19.83 4.66
C ASP A 173 20.23 -19.75 3.80
N ALA A 174 20.54 -20.79 3.02
CA ALA A 174 21.74 -20.84 2.20
C ALA A 174 21.69 -19.89 0.99
N GLU A 175 20.52 -19.75 0.35
CA GLU A 175 20.36 -18.95 -0.87
C GLU A 175 20.15 -17.46 -0.57
N GLY A 176 19.53 -17.14 0.58
CA GLY A 176 19.29 -15.76 1.03
C GLY A 176 20.56 -15.00 1.38
N LEU A 177 21.52 -15.67 2.05
CA LEU A 177 22.79 -15.06 2.44
C LEU A 177 23.72 -14.80 1.25
N GLU A 178 23.76 -15.70 0.26
CA GLU A 178 24.59 -15.53 -0.95
C GLU A 178 24.10 -14.34 -1.79
N ARG A 179 22.77 -14.16 -1.92
CA ARG A 179 22.17 -13.03 -2.65
C ARG A 179 22.37 -11.68 -1.97
N LEU A 180 22.48 -11.63 -0.64
CA LEU A 180 22.79 -10.40 0.12
C LEU A 180 24.26 -9.95 -0.01
N GLN A 181 25.16 -10.84 -0.43
CA GLN A 181 26.58 -10.51 -0.63
C GLN A 181 26.83 -9.84 -2.00
N VAL A 182 25.93 -10.01 -2.98
CA VAL A 182 26.07 -9.42 -4.32
C VAL A 182 25.87 -7.89 -4.35
N PRO A 183 24.91 -7.28 -3.60
CA PRO A 183 24.76 -5.82 -3.53
C PRO A 183 25.99 -5.10 -2.94
N SER A 184 26.79 -5.77 -2.12
CA SER A 184 28.01 -5.17 -1.55
C SER A 184 29.03 -4.78 -2.63
N ALA A 185 29.06 -5.48 -3.77
CA ALA A 185 30.03 -5.23 -4.83
C ALA A 185 29.61 -4.11 -5.80
N LEU A 186 28.33 -3.72 -5.80
CA LEU A 186 27.81 -2.66 -6.69
C LEU A 186 27.89 -1.26 -6.06
N CYS A 187 28.00 -1.16 -4.73
CA CYS A 187 28.28 0.11 -4.05
C CYS A 187 29.75 0.56 -4.18
N ASP A 188 30.66 -0.33 -4.54
CA ASP A 188 32.10 -0.03 -4.69
C ASP A 188 32.46 0.51 -6.10
N LEU A 189 31.47 0.79 -6.95
CA LEU A 189 31.66 1.33 -8.32
C LEU A 189 30.87 2.64 -8.59
N SER A 190 30.53 3.41 -7.55
CA SER A 190 30.19 4.86 -7.66
C SER A 190 31.21 5.69 -6.90
#